data_AF-A0A2T5GVY4-F1
#
_entry.id   AF-A0A2T5GVY4-F1
#
_cell.length_a   1.000
_cell.length_b   1.000
_cell.length_c   1.000
_cell.angle_alpha   90.00
_cell.angle_beta   90.00
_cell.angle_gamma   90.00
#
_symmetry.space_group_name_H-M   'P 1'
#
loop_
_entity.id
_entity.type
_entity.pdbx_description
1 polymer ?
#
loop_
_entity_poly.entity_id
_entity_poly.type
_entity_poly.pdbx_seq_one_letter_code
_entity_poly.pdbx_strand_id
1 'polypeptide(L)'
;MTIKYDAAREAVTNLGLLTLDAIPTIASLLVGDLSEHPRAIATRYRKEGEQISDAAKRALGIRRNGFLSRAAFAEIAPAGLAEPLAAHEITLLRATFTRLRHDRVAQGEAMRAQAGPGFIGYLHETLHRECPACNRLDGLVTDVANAKIMPPSDCVPGCSANYGIGLKIDWLADIE
;
A
#
# COMPACT_ATOMS: atom_id res chain seq x y z
N MET A 1 -1.51 -14.96 11.09
CA MET A 1 -0.84 -13.95 10.22
C MET A 1 -1.53 -12.62 10.42
N THR A 2 -0.78 -11.52 10.42
CA THR A 2 -1.32 -10.17 10.61
C THR A 2 -1.59 -9.52 9.26
N ILE A 3 -2.55 -8.59 9.18
CA ILE A 3 -2.87 -7.83 7.95
C ILE A 3 -1.61 -7.19 7.33
N LYS A 4 -0.64 -6.78 8.15
CA LYS A 4 0.64 -6.22 7.69
C LYS A 4 1.42 -7.21 6.82
N TYR A 5 1.49 -8.48 7.24
CA TYR A 5 2.20 -9.51 6.50
C TYR A 5 1.46 -9.88 5.21
N ASP A 6 0.13 -9.95 5.25
CA ASP A 6 -0.68 -10.21 4.05
C ASP A 6 -0.57 -9.08 3.02
N ALA A 7 -0.62 -7.83 3.47
CA ALA A 7 -0.42 -6.66 2.63
C ALA A 7 1.00 -6.62 2.02
N ALA A 8 2.03 -6.92 2.81
CA ALA A 8 3.41 -7.00 2.34
C ALA A 8 3.60 -8.11 1.31
N ARG A 9 3.10 -9.31 1.60
CA ARG A 9 3.17 -10.47 0.69
C ARG A 9 2.48 -10.18 -0.64
N GLU A 10 1.28 -9.61 -0.60
CA GLU A 10 0.54 -9.24 -1.79
C GLU A 10 1.31 -8.20 -2.61
N ALA A 11 1.83 -7.14 -1.98
CA ALA A 11 2.53 -6.08 -2.68
C ALA A 11 3.84 -6.58 -3.32
N VAL A 12 4.65 -7.33 -2.58
CA VAL A 12 5.92 -7.89 -3.08
C VAL A 12 5.65 -8.84 -4.26
N THR A 13 4.66 -9.73 -4.12
CA THR A 13 4.36 -10.73 -5.15
C THR A 13 3.79 -10.10 -6.41
N ASN A 14 2.83 -9.18 -6.30
CA ASN A 14 2.16 -8.60 -7.48
C ASN A 14 3.01 -7.55 -8.20
N LEU A 15 3.81 -6.77 -7.47
CA LEU A 15 4.66 -5.75 -8.09
C LEU A 15 5.94 -6.35 -8.68
N GLY A 16 6.50 -7.38 -8.05
CA GLY A 16 7.74 -8.01 -8.50
C GLY A 16 8.97 -7.09 -8.45
N LEU A 17 8.88 -5.94 -7.78
CA LEU A 17 9.98 -4.97 -7.65
C LEU A 17 11.01 -5.39 -6.60
N LEU A 18 10.58 -6.20 -5.62
CA LEU A 18 11.42 -6.74 -4.56
C LEU A 18 11.40 -8.27 -4.59
N THR A 19 12.43 -8.89 -4.03
CA THR A 19 12.50 -10.34 -3.82
C THR A 19 11.51 -10.77 -2.73
N LEU A 20 11.12 -12.05 -2.73
CA LEU A 20 10.21 -12.59 -1.72
C LEU A 20 10.78 -12.49 -0.28
N ASP A 21 12.10 -12.48 -0.15
CA ASP A 21 12.78 -12.32 1.15
C ASP A 21 12.58 -10.92 1.75
N ALA A 22 12.11 -9.94 0.96
CA ALA A 22 11.80 -8.60 1.43
C ALA A 22 10.43 -8.49 2.13
N ILE A 23 9.58 -9.54 2.11
CA ILE A 23 8.24 -9.52 2.73
C ILE A 23 8.30 -9.13 4.22
N PRO A 24 9.17 -9.73 5.07
CA PRO A 24 9.29 -9.35 6.47
C PRO A 24 9.70 -7.89 6.66
N THR A 25 10.58 -7.37 5.79
CA THR A 25 11.00 -5.97 5.79
C THR A 25 9.83 -5.05 5.49
N ILE A 26 9.08 -5.28 4.41
CA ILE A 26 7.90 -4.45 4.09
C ILE A 26 6.85 -4.54 5.20
N ALA A 27 6.62 -5.71 5.78
CA ALA A 27 5.68 -5.89 6.88
C ALA A 27 6.10 -5.12 8.15
N SER A 28 7.40 -5.04 8.46
CA SER A 28 7.93 -4.30 9.61
C SER A 28 7.86 -2.78 9.42
N LEU A 29 8.04 -2.31 8.17
CA LEU A 29 7.95 -0.89 7.81
C LEU A 29 6.51 -0.34 7.81
N LEU A 30 5.48 -1.18 7.87
CA LEU A 30 4.10 -0.74 8.04
C LEU A 30 3.86 -0.24 9.49
N VAL A 31 4.15 1.04 9.75
CA VAL A 31 4.11 1.68 11.08
C VAL A 31 2.70 1.92 11.60
N GLY A 32 2.45 1.68 12.89
CA GLY A 32 1.13 1.74 13.53
C GLY A 32 0.36 3.05 13.31
N ASP A 33 1.03 4.19 13.43
CA ASP A 33 0.48 5.50 13.12
C ASP A 33 0.91 5.90 11.69
N LEU A 34 -0.05 6.16 10.81
CA LEU A 34 0.22 6.60 9.43
C LEU A 34 0.65 8.08 9.38
N SER A 35 1.45 8.51 10.36
CA SER A 35 1.94 9.88 10.53
C SER A 35 3.03 10.22 9.50
N GLU A 36 3.73 9.21 8.98
CA GLU A 36 4.75 9.36 7.95
C GLU A 36 4.31 8.75 6.61
N HIS A 37 4.55 9.48 5.52
CA HIS A 37 4.32 8.97 4.17
C HIS A 37 5.28 7.79 3.85
N PRO A 38 4.85 6.73 3.13
CA PRO A 38 5.69 5.58 2.75
C PRO A 38 7.04 5.94 2.14
N ARG A 39 7.09 7.03 1.35
CA ARG A 39 8.33 7.60 0.80
C ARG A 39 9.39 7.93 1.86
N ALA A 40 8.98 8.54 2.97
CA ALA A 40 9.88 8.93 4.05
C ALA A 40 10.41 7.68 4.77
N ILE A 41 9.51 6.73 5.06
CA ILE A 41 9.84 5.45 5.70
C ILE A 41 10.83 4.65 4.84
N ALA A 42 10.54 4.47 3.55
CA ALA A 42 11.42 3.78 2.61
C ALA A 42 12.78 4.47 2.47
N THR A 43 12.80 5.81 2.50
CA THR A 43 14.05 6.57 2.46
C THR A 43 14.87 6.38 3.73
N ARG A 44 14.24 6.34 4.91
CA ARG A 44 14.91 6.05 6.18
C ARG A 44 15.51 4.64 6.16
N TYR A 45 14.72 3.64 5.77
CA TYR A 45 15.19 2.27 5.62
C TYR A 45 16.41 2.16 4.70
N ARG A 46 16.39 2.78 3.53
CA ARG A 46 17.54 2.76 2.60
C ARG A 46 18.80 3.44 3.14
N LYS A 47 18.67 4.35 4.12
CA LYS A 47 19.82 4.99 4.78
C LYS A 47 20.45 4.09 5.83
N GLU A 48 19.75 3.08 6.32
CA GLU A 48 20.21 2.23 7.42
C GLU A 48 21.29 1.24 6.96
N GLY A 49 22.42 1.25 7.65
CA GLY A 49 23.54 0.34 7.39
C GLY A 49 24.51 0.80 6.30
N GLU A 50 25.39 -0.12 5.90
CA GLU A 50 26.45 0.12 4.92
C GLU A 50 25.87 0.50 3.55
N GLN A 51 26.27 1.67 3.03
CA GLN A 51 25.81 2.17 1.73
C GLN A 51 26.57 1.51 0.58
N ILE A 52 25.91 1.29 -0.56
CA ILE A 52 26.61 0.89 -1.78
C ILE A 52 27.58 2.00 -2.25
N SER A 53 28.65 1.62 -2.94
CA SER A 53 29.67 2.54 -3.41
C SER A 53 29.13 3.54 -4.44
N ASP A 54 29.78 4.71 -4.56
CA ASP A 54 29.43 5.71 -5.59
C ASP A 54 29.50 5.13 -7.01
N ALA A 55 30.43 4.19 -7.26
CA ALA A 55 30.52 3.48 -8.54
C ALA A 55 29.30 2.59 -8.79
N ALA A 56 28.84 1.85 -7.77
CA ALA A 56 27.63 1.04 -7.88
C ALA A 56 26.37 1.90 -8.07
N LYS A 57 26.25 3.03 -7.35
CA LYS A 57 25.15 3.98 -7.56
C LYS A 57 25.11 4.47 -9.00
N ARG A 58 26.27 4.85 -9.55
CA ARG A 58 26.38 5.32 -10.95
C ARG A 58 25.97 4.24 -11.95
N ALA A 59 26.35 2.99 -11.72
CA ALA A 59 25.94 1.86 -12.58
C ALA A 59 24.42 1.63 -12.58
N LEU A 60 23.75 1.99 -11.48
CA LEU A 60 22.30 1.88 -11.31
C LEU A 60 21.53 3.17 -11.69
N GLY A 61 22.21 4.18 -12.27
CA GLY A 61 21.59 5.47 -12.58
C GLY A 61 21.22 6.33 -11.36
N ILE A 62 21.70 5.96 -10.16
CA ILE A 62 21.42 6.67 -8.92
C ILE A 62 22.40 7.84 -8.77
N ARG A 63 21.87 9.03 -8.43
CA ARG A 63 22.69 10.21 -8.13
C ARG A 63 23.56 9.95 -6.89
N ARG A 64 24.71 10.62 -6.79
CA ARG A 64 25.65 10.47 -5.66
C ARG A 64 25.01 10.64 -4.28
N ASN A 65 24.09 11.59 -4.16
CA ASN A 65 23.34 11.88 -2.92
C ASN A 65 22.14 10.94 -2.68
N GLY A 66 21.89 9.96 -3.54
CA GLY A 66 20.91 8.91 -3.33
C GLY A 66 21.36 7.95 -2.23
N PHE A 67 20.41 7.51 -1.40
CA PHE A 67 20.64 6.56 -0.32
C PHE A 67 20.14 5.18 -0.73
N LEU A 68 21.03 4.19 -0.61
CA LEU A 68 20.74 2.79 -0.86
C LEU A 68 21.76 1.92 -0.10
N SER A 69 21.31 1.30 0.99
CA SER A 69 22.13 0.37 1.75
C SER A 69 22.31 -0.95 1.00
N ARG A 70 23.35 -1.71 1.35
CA ARG A 70 23.59 -3.05 0.79
C ARG A 70 22.43 -3.99 1.07
N ALA A 71 21.81 -3.90 2.26
CA ALA A 71 20.64 -4.68 2.63
C ALA A 71 19.44 -4.34 1.74
N ALA A 72 19.10 -3.05 1.62
CA ALA A 72 18.02 -2.62 0.75
C ALA A 72 18.30 -2.98 -0.72
N PHE A 73 19.54 -2.88 -1.19
CA PHE A 73 19.90 -3.28 -2.55
C PHE A 73 19.70 -4.79 -2.80
N ALA A 74 20.05 -5.64 -1.83
CA ALA A 74 19.90 -7.09 -1.94
C ALA A 74 18.43 -7.55 -2.03
N GLU A 75 17.49 -6.72 -1.58
CA GLU A 75 16.06 -6.99 -1.67
C GLU A 75 15.46 -6.62 -3.03
N ILE A 76 16.17 -5.90 -3.89
CA ILE A 76 15.62 -5.45 -5.18
C ILE A 76 15.65 -6.59 -6.19
N ALA A 77 14.48 -6.93 -6.75
CA ALA A 77 14.37 -7.91 -7.82
C ALA A 77 14.79 -7.29 -9.17
N PRO A 78 15.07 -8.11 -10.20
CA PRO A 78 15.50 -7.60 -11.51
C PRO A 78 14.59 -6.50 -12.10
N ALA A 79 13.27 -6.61 -11.93
CA ALA A 79 12.33 -5.59 -12.41
C ALA A 79 12.45 -4.26 -11.64
N GLY A 80 12.77 -4.30 -10.33
CA GLY A 80 12.97 -3.12 -9.50
C GLY A 80 14.29 -2.37 -9.78
N LEU A 81 15.24 -2.98 -10.48
CA LEU A 81 16.50 -2.32 -10.84
C LEU A 81 16.32 -1.18 -11.86
N ALA A 82 15.19 -1.12 -12.55
CA ALA A 82 14.86 0.01 -13.42
C ALA A 82 14.69 1.32 -12.62
N GLU A 83 14.10 1.24 -11.43
CA GLU A 83 13.93 2.37 -10.50
C GLU A 83 14.25 1.96 -9.05
N PRO A 84 15.54 1.76 -8.69
CA PRO A 84 15.92 1.14 -7.43
C PRO A 84 15.45 1.93 -6.19
N LEU A 85 15.39 3.26 -6.29
CA LEU A 85 14.90 4.11 -5.19
C LEU A 85 13.38 4.11 -5.08
N ALA A 86 12.65 3.79 -6.13
CA ALA A 86 11.19 3.70 -6.11
C ALA A 86 10.70 2.31 -5.68
N ALA A 87 11.50 1.25 -5.86
CA ALA A 87 11.11 -0.14 -5.61
C ALA A 87 10.49 -0.37 -4.21
N HIS A 88 11.19 0.01 -3.12
CA HIS A 88 10.63 -0.08 -1.77
C HIS A 88 9.46 0.87 -1.54
N GLU A 89 9.48 2.06 -2.13
CA GLU A 89 8.44 3.08 -1.93
C GLU A 89 7.11 2.62 -2.53
N ILE A 90 7.10 2.18 -3.79
CA ILE A 90 5.90 1.71 -4.49
C ILE A 90 5.34 0.46 -3.79
N THR A 91 6.23 -0.46 -3.39
CA THR A 91 5.83 -1.68 -2.66
C THR A 91 5.21 -1.35 -1.31
N LEU A 92 5.85 -0.46 -0.54
CA LEU A 92 5.33 -0.04 0.76
C LEU A 92 4.04 0.78 0.63
N LEU A 93 3.91 1.59 -0.42
CA LEU A 93 2.70 2.37 -0.69
C LEU A 93 1.52 1.45 -0.97
N ARG A 94 1.70 0.42 -1.82
CA ARG A 94 0.65 -0.59 -2.08
C ARG A 94 0.23 -1.32 -0.83
N ALA A 95 1.19 -1.78 -0.04
CA ALA A 95 0.90 -2.46 1.23
C ALA A 95 0.19 -1.52 2.23
N THR A 96 0.57 -0.24 2.26
CA THR A 96 -0.07 0.79 3.09
C THR A 96 -1.54 0.98 2.72
N PHE A 97 -1.89 1.04 1.43
CA PHE A 97 -3.29 1.14 1.00
C PHE A 97 -4.13 -0.07 1.44
N THR A 98 -3.58 -1.28 1.36
CA THR A 98 -4.27 -2.51 1.84
C THR A 98 -4.57 -2.42 3.32
N ARG A 99 -3.58 -2.00 4.12
CA ARG A 99 -3.77 -1.83 5.55
C ARG A 99 -4.78 -0.73 5.88
N LEU A 100 -4.70 0.42 5.21
CA LEU A 100 -5.65 1.51 5.37
C LEU A 100 -7.10 1.06 5.16
N ARG A 101 -7.34 0.29 4.10
CA ARG A 101 -8.65 -0.29 3.80
C ARG A 101 -9.11 -1.25 4.89
N HIS A 102 -8.22 -2.12 5.39
CA HIS A 102 -8.52 -3.00 6.51
C HIS A 102 -8.93 -2.21 7.76
N ASP A 103 -8.15 -1.20 8.15
CA ASP A 103 -8.40 -0.40 9.35
C ASP A 103 -9.73 0.36 9.23
N ARG A 104 -10.07 0.84 8.02
CA ARG A 104 -11.36 1.48 7.73
C ARG A 104 -12.54 0.53 7.80
N VAL A 105 -12.39 -0.72 7.32
CA VAL A 105 -13.44 -1.73 7.43
C VAL A 105 -13.70 -2.08 8.89
N ALA A 106 -12.63 -2.29 9.68
CA ALA A 106 -12.72 -2.56 11.11
C ALA A 106 -13.37 -1.39 11.88
N GLN A 107 -13.03 -0.14 11.53
CA GLN A 107 -13.68 1.05 12.09
C GLN A 107 -15.17 1.10 11.73
N GLY A 108 -15.52 0.77 10.49
CA GLY A 108 -16.89 0.77 10.01
C GLY A 108 -17.79 -0.22 10.74
N GLU A 109 -17.27 -1.39 11.11
CA GLU A 109 -18.02 -2.35 11.92
C GLU A 109 -18.39 -1.80 13.30
N ALA A 110 -17.45 -1.09 13.94
CA ALA A 110 -17.73 -0.41 15.20
C ALA A 110 -18.77 0.71 15.04
N MET A 111 -18.73 1.42 13.92
CA MET A 111 -19.69 2.52 13.62
C MET A 111 -21.06 2.01 13.19
N ARG A 112 -21.16 0.85 12.55
CA ARG A 112 -22.43 0.25 12.12
C ARG A 112 -23.38 0.06 13.30
N ALA A 113 -22.86 -0.37 14.45
CA ALA A 113 -23.66 -0.52 15.67
C ALA A 113 -24.22 0.83 16.19
N GLN A 114 -23.56 1.94 15.90
CA GLN A 114 -23.98 3.29 16.33
C GLN A 114 -24.92 3.95 15.32
N ALA A 115 -24.64 3.79 14.02
CA ALA A 115 -25.40 4.41 12.94
C ALA A 115 -26.69 3.65 12.57
N GLY A 116 -26.85 2.40 13.03
CA GLY A 116 -28.09 1.64 12.84
C GLY A 116 -28.50 1.53 11.37
N PRO A 117 -29.78 1.79 11.02
CA PRO A 117 -30.27 1.78 9.64
C PRO A 117 -29.58 2.76 8.69
N GLY A 118 -29.00 3.85 9.23
CA GLY A 118 -28.27 4.84 8.44
C GLY A 118 -26.94 4.31 7.88
N PHE A 119 -26.42 3.18 8.37
CA PHE A 119 -25.21 2.59 7.79
C PHE A 119 -25.51 1.89 6.46
N ILE A 120 -25.07 2.49 5.35
CA ILE A 120 -25.28 1.93 4.00
C ILE A 120 -24.18 0.92 3.65
N GLY A 121 -22.92 1.22 3.98
CA GLY A 121 -21.79 0.35 3.65
C GLY A 121 -20.47 1.08 3.49
N TYR A 122 -19.63 0.55 2.61
CA TYR A 122 -18.26 0.98 2.37
C TYR A 122 -18.11 1.54 0.96
N LEU A 123 -17.96 2.86 0.85
CA LEU A 123 -17.74 3.55 -0.42
C LEU A 123 -16.27 3.44 -0.81
N HIS A 124 -16.02 3.01 -2.05
CA HIS A 124 -14.68 2.91 -2.61
C HIS A 124 -14.38 4.14 -3.48
N GLU A 125 -13.22 4.76 -3.25
CA GLU A 125 -12.82 5.98 -3.94
C GLU A 125 -11.39 5.84 -4.46
N THR A 126 -11.21 6.07 -5.76
CA THR A 126 -9.90 6.01 -6.40
C THR A 126 -9.18 7.36 -6.36
N LEU A 127 -7.89 7.37 -5.99
CA LEU A 127 -7.09 8.60 -5.96
C LEU A 127 -6.55 8.97 -7.35
N HIS A 128 -6.18 7.96 -8.15
CA HIS A 128 -5.78 8.15 -9.56
C HIS A 128 -6.44 7.11 -10.45
N ARG A 129 -6.75 7.52 -11.68
CA ARG A 129 -7.52 6.72 -12.65
C ARG A 129 -6.68 5.92 -13.64
N GLU A 130 -5.44 5.60 -13.28
CA GLU A 130 -4.48 4.96 -14.19
C GLU A 130 -4.67 3.45 -14.30
N CYS A 131 -5.29 2.81 -13.29
CA CYS A 131 -5.51 1.37 -13.26
C CYS A 131 -6.98 1.04 -13.51
N PRO A 132 -7.34 0.43 -14.66
CA PRO A 132 -8.72 0.06 -14.97
C PRO A 132 -9.35 -0.83 -13.89
N ALA A 133 -8.59 -1.74 -13.31
CA ALA A 133 -9.07 -2.63 -12.25
C ALA A 133 -9.46 -1.88 -10.97
N CYS A 134 -8.67 -0.89 -10.56
CA CYS A 134 -9.00 -0.02 -9.44
C CYS A 134 -10.19 0.89 -9.76
N ASN A 135 -10.25 1.42 -10.99
CA ASN A 135 -11.32 2.34 -11.42
C ASN A 135 -12.71 1.69 -11.41
N ARG A 136 -12.81 0.37 -11.59
CA ARG A 136 -14.10 -0.34 -11.46
C ARG A 136 -14.67 -0.28 -10.04
N LEU A 137 -13.84 0.06 -9.06
CA LEU A 137 -14.28 0.23 -7.67
C LEU A 137 -14.75 1.65 -7.39
N ASP A 138 -14.40 2.64 -8.23
CA ASP A 138 -14.74 4.05 -7.97
C ASP A 138 -16.26 4.24 -7.86
N GLY A 139 -16.73 4.73 -6.71
CA GLY A 139 -18.16 4.93 -6.42
C GLY A 139 -18.90 3.67 -5.97
N LEU A 140 -18.25 2.49 -5.96
CA LEU A 140 -18.89 1.25 -5.52
C LEU A 140 -19.11 1.27 -4.00
N VAL A 141 -20.33 0.92 -3.58
CA VAL A 141 -20.66 0.68 -2.18
C VAL A 141 -20.79 -0.82 -1.94
N THR A 142 -20.06 -1.35 -0.95
CA THR A 142 -20.15 -2.77 -0.56
C THR A 142 -20.55 -2.92 0.90
N ASP A 143 -21.02 -4.11 1.27
CA ASP A 143 -21.08 -4.53 2.67
C ASP A 143 -19.68 -4.92 3.20
N VAL A 144 -19.63 -5.36 4.46
CA VAL A 144 -18.41 -5.80 5.14
C VAL A 144 -17.80 -7.01 4.44
N ALA A 145 -18.63 -8.02 4.12
CA ALA A 145 -18.19 -9.30 3.56
C ALA A 145 -17.56 -9.11 2.17
N ASN A 146 -17.97 -8.07 1.45
CA ASN A 146 -17.52 -7.76 0.09
C ASN A 146 -16.54 -6.58 0.01
N ALA A 147 -16.17 -5.98 1.14
CA ALA A 147 -15.23 -4.86 1.17
C ALA A 147 -13.90 -5.24 0.50
N LYS A 148 -13.48 -4.46 -0.50
CA LYS A 148 -12.30 -4.79 -1.33
C LYS A 148 -11.01 -4.35 -0.63
N ILE A 149 -10.73 -4.97 0.52
CA ILE A 149 -9.53 -4.72 1.34
C ILE A 149 -8.25 -5.04 0.58
N MET A 150 -8.23 -6.17 -0.12
CA MET A 150 -7.10 -6.56 -0.97
C MET A 150 -7.25 -5.91 -2.36
N PRO A 151 -6.15 -5.49 -3.00
CA PRO A 151 -6.19 -5.03 -4.39
C PRO A 151 -6.81 -6.06 -5.34
N PRO A 152 -7.42 -5.61 -6.45
CA PRO A 152 -7.77 -6.50 -7.55
C PRO A 152 -6.57 -7.27 -8.08
N SER A 153 -6.75 -8.54 -8.40
CA SER A 153 -5.69 -9.41 -8.94
C SER A 153 -5.29 -9.04 -10.37
N ASP A 154 -6.13 -8.27 -11.08
CA ASP A 154 -5.91 -7.80 -12.45
C ASP A 154 -5.42 -6.33 -12.50
N CYS A 155 -4.83 -5.82 -11.41
CA CYS A 155 -4.13 -4.54 -11.43
C CYS A 155 -3.04 -4.52 -12.52
N VAL A 156 -2.88 -3.38 -13.19
CA VAL A 156 -1.78 -3.19 -14.15
C VAL A 156 -0.42 -3.26 -13.45
N PRO A 157 0.66 -3.67 -14.13
CA PRO A 157 2.01 -3.72 -13.55
C PRO A 157 2.42 -2.38 -12.96
N GLY A 158 3.08 -2.40 -11.80
CA GLY A 158 3.52 -1.19 -11.10
C GLY A 158 2.41 -0.42 -10.37
N CYS A 159 1.15 -0.84 -10.47
CA CYS A 159 0.04 -0.16 -9.79
C CYS A 159 0.18 -0.23 -8.27
N SER A 160 0.11 0.90 -7.59
CA SER A 160 0.09 0.98 -6.12
C SER A 160 -1.28 0.64 -5.50
N ALA A 161 -2.31 0.36 -6.32
CA ALA A 161 -3.68 0.15 -5.89
C ALA A 161 -4.19 1.26 -4.94
N ASN A 162 -4.02 2.50 -5.37
CA ASN A 162 -4.27 3.72 -4.62
C ASN A 162 -5.75 4.09 -4.53
N TYR A 163 -6.56 3.20 -3.95
CA TYR A 163 -7.94 3.49 -3.60
C TYR A 163 -8.17 3.36 -2.11
N GLY A 164 -9.10 4.17 -1.61
CA GLY A 164 -9.56 4.17 -0.23
C GLY A 164 -10.88 3.44 -0.07
N ILE A 165 -11.21 3.14 1.18
CA ILE A 165 -12.54 2.75 1.61
C ILE A 165 -12.99 3.77 2.66
N GLY A 166 -14.08 4.48 2.37
CA GLY A 166 -14.79 5.37 3.27
C GLY A 166 -16.07 4.73 3.79
N LEU A 167 -16.60 5.25 4.91
CA LEU A 167 -17.89 4.83 5.42
C LEU A 167 -18.99 5.62 4.72
N LYS A 168 -19.99 4.92 4.18
CA LYS A 168 -21.19 5.52 3.61
C LYS A 168 -22.32 5.44 4.64
N ILE A 169 -22.68 6.60 5.17
CA ILE A 169 -23.76 6.77 6.15
C ILE A 169 -24.80 7.70 5.54
N ASP A 170 -26.06 7.30 5.62
CA ASP A 170 -27.22 8.18 5.45
C ASP A 170 -27.60 8.76 6.82
N TRP A 171 -27.29 10.04 7.01
CA TRP A 171 -27.57 10.75 8.26
C TRP A 171 -29.04 11.18 8.39
N LEU A 172 -29.84 11.03 7.33
CA LEU A 172 -31.26 11.39 7.33
C LEU A 172 -32.18 10.18 7.42
N ALA A 173 -31.63 8.96 7.51
CA ALA A 173 -32.41 7.72 7.56
C ALA A 173 -33.45 7.66 8.70
N ASP A 174 -33.24 8.43 9.77
CA ASP A 174 -34.14 8.50 10.93
C ASP A 174 -35.02 9.77 10.96
N ILE A 175 -34.99 10.59 9.90
CA ILE A 175 -35.86 11.77 9.76
C ILE A 175 -37.05 11.38 8.87
N GLU A 176 -38.05 10.75 9.47
CA GLU A 176 -39.41 10.64 8.93
C GLU A 176 -40.30 11.80 9.41
#